data_AF-A0A351EQ78-F1
#
_entry.id   AF-A0A351EQ78-F1
#
_cell.length_a   1.000
_cell.length_b   1.000
_cell.length_c   1.000
_cell.angle_alpha   90.00
_cell.angle_beta   90.00
_cell.angle_gamma   90.00
#
_symmetry.space_group_name_H-M   'P 1'
#
loop_
_entity.id
_entity.type
_entity.pdbx_description
1 polymer ?
#
loop_
_entity_poly.entity_id
_entity_poly.type
_entity_poly.pdbx_seq_one_letter_code
_entity_poly.pdbx_strand_id
1 'polypeptide(L)'
;MVEFHTEFTSLATRTLGLLHQVLELGPESQTKMAFNSANSPVRLNHYPVGDPVPEDQRDGLIELGETALGYHTDPGTLTLLLQDSTGGLQTEDRDGNWIDVPPEPGTIVV
;
A
#
# COMPACT_ATOMS: atom_id res chain seq x y z
N MET A 1 13.23 -8.37 8.16
CA MET A 1 13.02 -7.33 7.14
C MET A 1 13.73 -7.60 5.82
N VAL A 2 15.00 -8.04 5.80
CA VAL A 2 15.68 -8.40 4.53
C VAL A 2 14.98 -9.55 3.80
N GLU A 3 14.71 -10.65 4.50
CA GLU A 3 13.98 -11.81 3.94
C GLU A 3 12.60 -11.39 3.42
N PHE A 4 11.82 -10.66 4.23
CA PHE A 4 10.54 -10.09 3.82
C PHE A 4 10.64 -9.28 2.51
N HIS A 5 11.61 -8.37 2.42
CA HIS A 5 11.84 -7.57 1.22
C HIS A 5 12.18 -8.46 0.00
N THR A 6 13.01 -9.48 0.17
CA THR A 6 13.36 -10.42 -0.90
C THR A 6 12.14 -11.21 -1.39
N GLU A 7 11.33 -11.76 -0.49
CA GLU A 7 10.12 -12.50 -0.86
C GLU A 7 9.09 -11.59 -1.54
N PHE A 8 8.88 -10.38 -1.03
CA PHE A 8 7.95 -9.42 -1.64
C PHE A 8 8.46 -8.88 -2.99
N THR A 9 9.77 -8.75 -3.18
CA THR A 9 10.36 -8.43 -4.50
C THR A 9 10.05 -9.53 -5.52
N SER A 10 10.19 -10.80 -5.12
CA SER A 10 9.84 -11.95 -5.95
C SER A 10 8.35 -11.95 -6.29
N LEU A 11 7.48 -11.69 -5.31
CA LEU A 11 6.04 -11.61 -5.50
C LEU A 11 5.65 -10.46 -6.44
N ALA A 12 6.23 -9.27 -6.28
CA ALA A 12 5.99 -8.13 -7.17
C ALA A 12 6.39 -8.46 -8.62
N THR A 13 7.55 -9.10 -8.81
CA THR A 13 8.04 -9.54 -10.12
C THR A 13 7.05 -10.50 -10.79
N ARG A 14 6.56 -11.49 -10.05
CA ARG A 14 5.57 -12.46 -10.54
C ARG A 14 4.24 -11.79 -10.88
N THR A 15 3.78 -10.88 -10.04
CA THR A 15 2.52 -10.15 -10.22
C THR A 15 2.55 -9.29 -11.48
N LEU A 16 3.63 -8.51 -11.68
CA LEU A 16 3.81 -7.72 -12.91
C LEU A 16 3.93 -8.61 -14.16
N GLY A 17 4.61 -9.75 -14.05
CA GLY A 17 4.67 -10.73 -15.15
C GLY A 17 3.28 -11.22 -15.58
N LEU A 18 2.41 -11.52 -14.61
CA LEU A 18 1.01 -11.91 -14.88
C LEU A 18 0.22 -10.79 -15.55
N LEU A 19 0.35 -9.54 -15.07
CA LEU A 19 -0.32 -8.39 -15.68
C LEU A 19 0.12 -8.20 -17.14
N HIS A 20 1.41 -8.29 -17.42
CA HIS A 20 1.93 -8.18 -18.80
C HIS A 20 1.40 -9.28 -19.72
N GLN A 21 1.25 -10.49 -19.19
CA GLN A 21 0.71 -11.61 -19.94
C GLN A 21 -0.78 -11.40 -20.25
N VAL A 22 -1.59 -11.00 -19.25
CA VAL A 22 -3.03 -10.77 -19.41
C VAL A 22 -3.31 -9.60 -20.35
N LEU A 23 -2.46 -8.58 -20.33
CA LEU A 23 -2.58 -7.39 -21.20
C LEU A 23 -1.91 -7.58 -22.58
N GLU A 24 -1.37 -8.76 -22.87
CA GLU A 24 -0.72 -9.09 -24.16
C GLU A 24 0.39 -8.10 -24.59
N LEU A 25 1.11 -7.51 -23.62
CA LEU A 25 2.07 -6.41 -23.87
C LEU A 25 3.39 -6.86 -24.51
N GLY A 26 3.59 -8.17 -24.69
CA GLY A 26 4.78 -8.76 -25.30
C GLY A 26 6.07 -8.67 -24.44
N PRO A 27 7.14 -9.34 -24.89
CA PRO A 27 8.41 -9.45 -24.14
C PRO A 27 9.18 -8.14 -24.06
N GLU A 28 9.00 -7.22 -25.01
CA GLU A 28 9.66 -5.91 -24.99
C GLU A 28 9.17 -5.06 -23.80
N SER A 29 7.85 -5.04 -23.56
CA SER A 29 7.25 -4.35 -22.42
C SER A 29 7.76 -4.92 -21.09
N GLN A 30 7.82 -6.25 -20.96
CA GLN A 30 8.35 -6.92 -19.77
C GLN A 30 9.80 -6.52 -19.47
N THR A 31 10.63 -6.40 -20.52
CA THR A 31 12.04 -6.02 -20.37
C THR A 31 12.19 -4.57 -19.91
N LYS A 32 11.35 -3.65 -20.41
CA LYS A 32 11.36 -2.23 -20.01
C LYS A 32 10.92 -2.02 -18.56
N MET A 33 10.12 -2.94 -18.03
CA MET A 33 9.59 -2.85 -16.67
C MET A 33 10.40 -3.68 -15.65
N ALA A 34 11.59 -4.16 -16.04
CA ALA A 34 12.54 -4.73 -15.11
C ALA A 34 12.93 -3.67 -14.06
N PHE A 35 12.43 -3.84 -12.83
CA PHE A 35 12.66 -2.89 -11.75
C PHE A 35 13.87 -3.30 -10.90
N ASN A 36 14.62 -2.31 -10.44
CA ASN A 36 15.70 -2.51 -9.48
C ASN A 36 15.09 -2.62 -8.08
N SER A 37 15.29 -3.75 -7.40
CA SER A 37 14.79 -3.96 -6.05
C SER A 37 15.31 -2.95 -5.02
N ALA A 38 16.44 -2.29 -5.29
CA ALA A 38 16.93 -1.20 -4.44
C ALA A 38 15.97 0.00 -4.38
N ASN A 39 15.07 0.12 -5.36
CA ASN A 39 14.04 1.18 -5.44
C ASN A 39 12.67 0.70 -4.94
N SER A 40 12.59 -0.45 -4.25
CA SER A 40 11.34 -1.04 -3.73
C SER A 40 11.30 -0.90 -2.20
N PRO A 41 10.96 0.28 -1.65
CA PRO A 41 10.97 0.48 -0.21
C PRO A 41 9.92 -0.37 0.50
N VAL A 42 10.24 -0.83 1.71
CA VAL A 42 9.24 -1.38 2.64
C VAL A 42 8.82 -0.29 3.61
N ARG A 43 7.52 0.01 3.66
CA ARG A 43 6.94 0.96 4.60
C ARG A 43 6.17 0.22 5.68
N LEU A 44 6.61 0.38 6.94
CA LEU A 44 5.89 -0.13 8.11
C LEU A 44 4.99 0.99 8.65
N ASN A 45 3.69 0.71 8.76
CA ASN A 45 2.72 1.66 9.26
C ASN A 45 2.17 1.18 10.60
N HIS A 46 1.95 2.13 11.52
CA HIS A 46 1.22 1.92 12.76
C HIS A 46 0.30 3.12 12.96
N TYR A 47 -1.01 2.90 12.89
CA TYR A 47 -2.02 3.91 13.07
C TYR A 47 -2.69 3.69 14.43
N PRO A 48 -2.54 4.62 15.41
CA PRO A 48 -3.13 4.45 16.72
C PRO A 48 -4.66 4.59 16.66
N VAL A 49 -5.36 3.84 17.51
CA VAL A 49 -6.80 4.00 17.73
C VAL A 49 -6.97 5.12 18.77
N GLY A 50 -7.07 6.36 18.28
CA GLY A 50 -7.20 7.57 19.11
C GLY A 50 -5.90 8.36 19.25
N ASP A 51 -5.96 9.47 20.00
CA ASP A 51 -4.82 10.35 20.20
C ASP A 51 -3.79 9.69 21.14
N PRO A 52 -2.57 9.39 20.65
CA PRO A 52 -1.53 8.80 21.48
C PRO A 52 -0.96 9.77 22.51
N VAL A 53 -1.23 11.07 22.40
CA VAL A 53 -0.77 12.09 23.36
C VAL A 53 -1.69 12.10 24.59
N PRO A 54 -1.15 12.07 25.82
CA PRO A 54 -1.94 12.22 27.04
C PRO A 54 -2.72 13.54 27.09
N GLU A 55 -3.95 13.53 27.62
CA GLU A 55 -4.84 14.71 27.63
C GLU A 55 -4.22 15.96 28.25
N ASP A 56 -3.42 15.82 29.30
CA ASP A 56 -2.74 16.91 30.00
C ASP A 56 -1.60 17.55 29.17
N GLN A 57 -1.23 16.95 28.04
CA GLN A 57 -0.18 17.40 27.14
C GLN A 57 -0.69 17.87 25.77
N ARG A 58 -2.02 17.91 25.56
CA ARG A 58 -2.61 18.29 24.27
C ARG A 58 -2.74 19.79 24.06
N ASP A 59 -2.63 20.60 25.11
CA ASP A 59 -2.80 22.05 25.00
C ASP A 59 -1.78 22.68 24.03
N GLY A 60 -2.29 23.41 23.03
CA GLY A 60 -1.49 24.04 21.98
C GLY A 60 -1.02 23.11 20.84
N LEU A 61 -1.37 21.82 20.85
CA LEU A 61 -1.12 20.92 19.72
C LEU A 61 -2.18 21.06 18.62
N ILE A 62 -1.83 20.59 17.42
CA ILE A 62 -2.77 20.50 16.31
C ILE A 62 -3.73 19.34 16.59
N GLU A 63 -5.03 19.59 16.42
CA GLU A 63 -6.07 18.56 16.52
C GLU A 63 -5.81 17.41 15.53
N LEU A 64 -6.27 16.21 15.89
CA LEU A 64 -6.20 15.07 14.98
C LEU A 64 -6.99 15.34 13.69
N GLY A 65 -6.41 14.93 12.56
CA GLY A 65 -7.10 14.95 11.28
C GLY A 65 -8.17 13.86 11.19
N GLU A 66 -9.10 14.02 10.23
CA GLU A 66 -10.17 13.06 9.99
C GLU A 66 -9.65 11.70 9.50
N THR A 67 -8.51 11.68 8.82
CA THR A 67 -7.87 10.47 8.28
C THR A 67 -6.48 10.27 8.86
N ALA A 68 -6.12 9.03 9.19
CA ALA A 68 -4.78 8.69 9.66
C ALA A 68 -3.71 8.87 8.57
N LEU A 69 -4.08 8.73 7.30
CA LEU A 69 -3.26 9.02 6.13
C LEU A 69 -4.16 9.68 5.07
N GLY A 70 -3.78 10.87 4.61
CA GLY A 70 -4.55 11.60 3.60
C GLY A 70 -4.62 10.86 2.26
N TYR A 71 -5.60 11.24 1.43
CA TYR A 71 -5.76 10.68 0.09
C TYR A 71 -4.52 10.94 -0.78
N HIS A 72 -4.07 9.92 -1.49
CA HIS A 72 -2.92 9.99 -2.38
C HIS A 72 -2.92 8.80 -3.34
N THR A 73 -2.08 8.89 -4.37
CA THR A 73 -1.66 7.75 -5.17
C THR A 73 -0.26 7.33 -4.74
N ASP A 74 0.01 6.03 -4.74
CA ASP A 74 1.35 5.55 -4.45
C ASP A 74 2.36 5.93 -5.54
N PRO A 75 3.60 6.28 -5.16
CA PRO A 75 4.66 6.48 -6.13
C PRO A 75 5.22 5.12 -6.58
N GLY A 76 5.05 4.79 -7.86
CA GLY A 76 5.67 3.60 -8.45
C GLY A 76 4.74 2.84 -9.38
N THR A 77 5.09 1.58 -9.64
CA THR A 77 4.37 0.73 -10.59
C THR A 77 3.34 -0.18 -9.91
N LEU A 78 3.65 -0.66 -8.69
CA LEU A 78 2.84 -1.64 -7.97
C LEU A 78 3.09 -1.49 -6.47
N THR A 79 2.03 -1.58 -5.67
CA THR A 79 2.11 -1.71 -4.21
C THR A 79 1.62 -3.09 -3.80
N LEU A 80 2.31 -3.72 -2.85
CA LEU A 80 1.84 -4.95 -2.19
C LEU A 80 1.54 -4.59 -0.74
N LEU A 81 0.26 -4.47 -0.41
CA LEU A 81 -0.20 -4.01 0.90
C LEU A 81 -0.71 -5.19 1.74
N LEU A 82 -0.02 -5.42 2.87
CA LEU A 82 -0.50 -6.27 3.94
C LEU A 82 -1.28 -5.43 4.95
N GLN A 83 -2.50 -5.87 5.25
CA GLN A 83 -3.37 -5.25 6.25
C GLN A 83 -3.50 -6.17 7.47
N ASP A 84 -3.70 -5.57 8.64
CA ASP A 84 -4.22 -6.29 9.80
C ASP A 84 -5.76 -6.34 9.75
N SER A 85 -6.39 -6.84 10.81
CA SER A 85 -7.85 -6.93 10.88
C SER A 85 -8.56 -5.63 11.31
N THR A 86 -7.86 -4.50 11.43
CA THR A 86 -8.42 -3.25 11.96
C THR A 86 -9.32 -2.56 10.92
N GLY A 87 -8.96 -2.63 9.64
CA GLY A 87 -9.68 -1.96 8.55
C GLY A 87 -9.28 -0.49 8.36
N GLY A 88 -10.09 0.26 7.61
CA GLY A 88 -9.91 1.69 7.35
C GLY A 88 -9.26 2.05 6.01
N LEU A 89 -8.83 1.07 5.20
CA LEU A 89 -8.43 1.33 3.82
C LEU A 89 -9.66 1.62 2.96
N GLN A 90 -9.56 2.67 2.15
CA GLN A 90 -10.56 3.00 1.15
C GLN A 90 -9.88 3.27 -0.20
N THR A 91 -10.60 3.01 -1.29
CA THR A 91 -10.19 3.36 -2.66
C THR A 91 -11.23 4.24 -3.31
N GLU A 92 -10.80 5.20 -4.11
CA GLU A 92 -11.69 6.06 -4.90
C GLU A 92 -12.09 5.35 -6.20
N ASP A 93 -13.39 5.30 -6.49
CA ASP A 93 -13.89 4.84 -7.79
C ASP A 93 -13.81 5.92 -8.87
N ARG A 94 -14.27 5.60 -10.09
CA ARG A 94 -14.21 6.54 -11.22
C ARG A 94 -15.17 7.73 -11.10
N ASP A 95 -16.16 7.63 -10.22
CA ASP A 95 -17.17 8.65 -9.98
C ASP A 95 -16.80 9.53 -8.75
N GLY A 96 -15.66 9.26 -8.11
CA GLY A 96 -15.16 9.99 -6.95
C GLY A 96 -15.72 9.50 -5.61
N ASN A 97 -16.36 8.33 -5.58
CA ASN A 97 -16.85 7.74 -4.33
C ASN A 97 -15.76 6.91 -3.67
N TRP A 98 -15.71 6.96 -2.33
CA TRP A 98 -14.82 6.12 -1.54
C TRP A 98 -15.47 4.79 -1.21
N ILE A 99 -14.77 3.70 -1.53
CA ILE A 99 -15.18 2.32 -1.30
C ILE A 99 -14.28 1.70 -0.23
N ASP A 100 -14.88 1.09 0.79
CA ASP A 100 -14.14 0.33 1.80
C ASP A 100 -13.48 -0.92 1.20
N VAL A 101 -12.22 -1.14 1.55
CA VAL A 101 -11.50 -2.39 1.28
C VAL A 101 -11.37 -3.14 2.60
N PRO A 102 -12.35 -4.02 2.93
CA PRO A 102 -12.34 -4.75 4.20
C PRO A 102 -11.15 -5.71 4.24
N PRO A 103 -10.47 -5.86 5.39
CA PRO A 103 -9.39 -6.83 5.52
C PRO A 103 -9.87 -8.26 5.28
N GLU A 104 -9.11 -9.02 4.51
CA GLU A 104 -9.38 -10.44 4.27
C GLU A 104 -8.18 -11.29 4.72
N PRO A 105 -8.36 -12.22 5.67
CA PRO A 105 -7.26 -13.07 6.14
C PRO A 105 -6.61 -13.87 5.01
N GLY A 106 -5.29 -13.79 4.91
CA GLY A 106 -4.52 -14.53 3.91
C GLY A 106 -4.44 -13.88 2.53
N THR A 107 -4.89 -12.62 2.39
CA THR A 107 -4.76 -11.86 1.14
C THR A 107 -3.68 -10.78 1.22
N ILE A 108 -3.30 -10.29 0.05
CA ILE A 108 -2.44 -9.11 -0.15
C ILE A 108 -3.23 -8.21 -1.09
N VAL A 109 -3.43 -6.96 -0.70
CA VAL A 109 -4.05 -5.95 -1.58
C VAL A 109 -2.99 -5.47 -2.57
N VAL A 110 -3.37 -5.39 -3.84
CA VAL A 110 -2.51 -5.04 -4.98
C VAL A 110 -3.17 -3.96 -5.81
#